data_AF-A0A8H3H6V7-F1
#
_entry.id   AF-A0A8H3H6V7-F1
#
_cell.length_a   1.000
_cell.length_b   1.000
_cell.length_c   1.000
_cell.angle_alpha   90.00
_cell.angle_beta   90.00
_cell.angle_gamma   90.00
#
_symmetry.space_group_name_H-M   'P 1'
#
loop_
_entity.id
_entity.type
_entity.pdbx_description
1 polymer ?
#
loop_
_entity_poly.entity_id
_entity_poly.type
_entity_poly.pdbx_seq_one_letter_code
_entity_poly.pdbx_strand_id
1 'polypeptide(L)'
;MGINPRYDATQLGSQISNQDVPFDAEKFNAAVLDAIEQYKSSTDPSSFNLKDELQPDEYILLYLVTRTFLPESHMDLSMCRAHLRGNRSLFSALRTAYISHNFASLLFHDAMPDDVKERAPKQGQNTTLSTSGGLQDLQHS
;
A
#
# COMPACT_ATOMS: atom_id res chain seq x y z
N MET A 1 -54.95 -17.76 -10.58
CA MET A 1 -54.56 -16.58 -9.78
C MET A 1 -53.93 -17.10 -8.50
N GLY A 2 -52.78 -16.72 -8.01
CA GLY A 2 -51.77 -15.73 -8.38
C GLY A 2 -50.70 -15.78 -7.28
N ILE A 3 -49.43 -15.80 -7.72
CA ILE A 3 -48.17 -15.38 -7.09
C ILE A 3 -48.01 -15.32 -5.55
N ASN A 4 -46.88 -15.88 -5.08
CA ASN A 4 -45.91 -15.14 -4.27
C ASN A 4 -44.53 -15.82 -4.34
N PRO A 5 -43.43 -15.06 -4.15
CA PRO A 5 -42.35 -15.01 -5.13
C PRO A 5 -41.06 -15.63 -4.61
N ARG A 6 -40.21 -16.12 -5.52
CA ARG A 6 -38.77 -16.24 -5.27
C ARG A 6 -38.21 -14.83 -5.11
N TYR A 7 -38.02 -14.40 -3.86
CA TYR A 7 -37.16 -13.27 -3.55
C TYR A 7 -35.78 -13.79 -3.21
N ASP A 8 -34.86 -13.41 -4.09
CA ASP A 8 -33.44 -13.27 -3.86
C ASP A 8 -33.21 -12.34 -2.65
N ALA A 9 -32.50 -12.83 -1.63
CA ALA A 9 -31.95 -12.02 -0.56
C ALA A 9 -30.73 -12.74 0.05
N THR A 10 -29.58 -12.49 -0.59
CA THR A 10 -28.36 -11.99 0.06
C THR A 10 -28.00 -12.43 1.50
N GLN A 11 -26.75 -12.91 1.57
CA GLN A 11 -25.80 -12.79 2.71
C GLN A 11 -26.11 -13.57 3.99
N LEU A 12 -25.29 -14.59 4.25
CA LEU A 12 -24.44 -14.72 5.44
C LEU A 12 -23.58 -15.98 5.22
N GLY A 13 -22.34 -15.85 4.80
CA GLY A 13 -21.27 -15.69 5.77
C GLY A 13 -20.05 -16.46 5.30
N SER A 14 -19.54 -16.14 4.11
CA SER A 14 -18.12 -16.36 3.87
C SER A 14 -17.39 -15.26 4.61
N GLN A 15 -17.15 -15.49 5.92
CA GLN A 15 -16.01 -14.86 6.57
C GLN A 15 -14.80 -15.27 5.74
N ILE A 16 -14.42 -14.42 4.78
CA ILE A 16 -13.09 -14.46 4.21
C ILE A 16 -12.19 -14.20 5.41
N SER A 17 -11.60 -15.28 5.91
CA SER A 17 -10.52 -15.23 6.87
C SER A 17 -9.44 -14.36 6.22
N ASN A 18 -9.42 -13.07 6.55
CA ASN A 18 -8.41 -12.10 6.10
C ASN A 18 -7.10 -12.34 6.87
N GLN A 19 -6.64 -13.58 6.88
CA GLN A 19 -5.32 -13.98 7.33
C GLN A 19 -4.62 -14.62 6.13
N ASP A 20 -3.42 -14.13 5.83
CA ASP A 20 -2.44 -14.76 4.93
C ASP A 20 -2.64 -14.63 3.41
N VAL A 21 -3.06 -13.47 2.90
CA VAL A 21 -2.55 -13.09 1.56
C VAL A 21 -1.21 -12.37 1.78
N PRO A 22 -0.06 -13.03 1.49
CA PRO A 22 1.23 -12.37 1.58
C PRO A 22 1.23 -11.17 0.63
N PHE A 23 1.76 -10.05 1.09
CA PHE A 23 1.92 -8.89 0.24
C PHE A 23 2.88 -9.20 -0.90
N ASP A 24 2.35 -9.13 -2.12
CA ASP A 24 3.11 -9.35 -3.34
C ASP A 24 3.79 -8.04 -3.75
N ALA A 25 5.05 -7.90 -3.33
CA ALA A 25 5.87 -6.74 -3.63
C ALA A 25 6.11 -6.56 -5.14
N GLU A 26 6.24 -7.66 -5.90
CA GLU A 26 6.49 -7.59 -7.34
C GLU A 26 5.25 -7.08 -8.08
N LYS A 27 4.07 -7.61 -7.73
CA LYS A 27 2.80 -7.14 -8.28
C LYS A 27 2.54 -5.68 -7.92
N PHE A 28 2.87 -5.27 -6.69
CA PHE A 28 2.76 -3.88 -6.28
C PHE A 28 3.68 -2.96 -7.09
N ASN A 29 4.96 -3.33 -7.22
CA ASN A 29 5.92 -2.56 -8.00
C ASN A 29 5.48 -2.41 -9.45
N ALA A 30 5.00 -3.49 -10.07
CA ALA A 30 4.47 -3.45 -11.44
C ALA A 30 3.24 -2.53 -11.56
N ALA A 31 2.31 -2.59 -10.60
CA ALA A 31 1.13 -1.73 -10.59
C ALA A 31 1.48 -0.24 -10.42
N VAL A 32 2.52 0.09 -9.63
CA VAL A 32 3.01 1.47 -9.51
C VAL A 32 3.63 1.95 -10.82
N LEU A 33 4.43 1.11 -11.49
CA LEU A 33 5.00 1.44 -12.80
C LEU A 33 3.91 1.70 -13.85
N ASP A 34 2.91 0.82 -13.93
CA ASP A 34 1.77 0.99 -14.82
C ASP A 34 1.00 2.29 -14.52
N ALA A 35 0.77 2.60 -13.24
CA ALA A 35 0.15 3.87 -12.84
C ALA A 35 0.98 5.11 -13.25
N ILE A 36 2.32 5.02 -13.20
CA ILE A 36 3.22 6.08 -13.69
C ILE A 36 3.07 6.24 -15.21
N GLU A 37 3.05 5.14 -15.97
CA GLU A 37 2.89 5.18 -17.42
C GLU A 37 1.50 5.71 -17.85
N GLN A 38 0.44 5.29 -17.16
CA GLN A 38 -0.91 5.80 -17.36
C GLN A 38 -1.00 7.30 -17.04
N TYR A 39 -0.37 7.74 -15.95
CA TYR A 39 -0.33 9.16 -15.57
C TYR A 39 0.40 10.00 -16.63
N LYS A 40 1.53 9.51 -17.14
CA LYS A 40 2.28 10.15 -18.24
C LYS A 40 1.50 10.21 -19.55
N SER A 41 0.70 9.18 -19.82
CA SER A 41 -0.12 9.10 -21.04
C SER A 41 -1.39 9.97 -20.96
N SER A 42 -1.94 10.15 -19.76
CA SER A 42 -3.18 10.92 -19.52
C SER A 42 -2.93 12.40 -19.27
N THR A 43 -1.73 12.76 -18.80
CA THR A 43 -1.36 14.15 -18.52
C THR A 43 -0.75 14.76 -19.76
N ASP A 44 -1.17 15.97 -20.11
CA ASP A 44 -0.57 16.72 -21.22
C ASP A 44 0.95 16.78 -21.01
N PRO A 45 1.79 16.41 -22.00
CA PRO A 45 3.24 16.29 -21.83
C PRO A 45 3.88 17.60 -21.36
N SER A 46 3.19 18.73 -21.53
CA SER A 46 3.59 20.06 -21.09
C SER A 46 3.45 20.31 -19.57
N SER A 47 2.67 19.48 -18.86
CA SER A 47 2.42 19.62 -17.41
C SER A 47 3.48 18.90 -16.56
N PHE A 48 4.05 17.83 -17.12
CA PHE A 48 5.36 17.35 -16.71
C PHE A 48 6.35 18.40 -17.22
N ASN A 49 6.98 19.17 -16.34
CA ASN A 49 8.00 20.12 -16.78
C ASN A 49 9.19 19.34 -17.37
N LEU A 50 9.11 19.04 -18.67
CA LEU A 50 10.12 18.43 -19.53
C LEU A 50 11.42 19.24 -19.61
N LYS A 51 11.51 20.38 -18.91
CA LYS A 51 12.74 21.19 -18.82
C LYS A 51 13.76 20.65 -17.83
N ASP A 52 13.35 19.78 -16.90
CA ASP A 52 14.26 18.96 -16.10
C ASP A 52 14.11 17.51 -16.57
N GLU A 53 15.10 17.05 -17.31
CA GLU A 53 15.21 15.72 -17.90
C GLU A 53 14.76 14.60 -16.93
N LEU A 54 13.77 13.82 -17.39
CA LEU A 54 13.57 12.40 -17.07
C LEU A 54 13.10 11.97 -15.67
N GLN A 55 12.70 12.88 -14.77
CA GLN A 55 12.28 12.46 -13.43
C GLN A 55 10.83 12.86 -13.11
N PRO A 56 9.96 11.92 -12.72
CA PRO A 56 8.67 12.26 -12.13
C PRO A 56 8.92 13.08 -10.87
N ASP A 57 8.21 14.19 -10.75
CA ASP A 57 8.15 14.96 -9.51
C ASP A 57 7.90 14.00 -8.33
N GLU A 58 8.72 14.04 -7.29
CA GLU A 58 8.67 13.05 -6.20
C GLU A 58 7.33 13.08 -5.46
N TYR A 59 6.61 14.20 -5.47
CA TYR A 59 5.26 14.28 -4.91
C TYR A 59 4.22 13.54 -5.76
N ILE A 60 4.42 13.43 -7.07
CA ILE A 60 3.63 12.58 -7.97
C ILE A 60 3.94 11.12 -7.67
N LEU A 61 5.21 10.76 -7.48
CA LEU A 61 5.60 9.40 -7.07
C LEU A 61 4.91 8.99 -5.76
N LEU A 62 4.95 9.86 -4.74
CA LEU A 62 4.28 9.60 -3.46
C LEU A 62 2.78 9.40 -3.64
N TYR A 63 2.14 10.26 -4.46
CA TYR A 63 0.72 10.15 -4.78
C TYR A 63 0.38 8.83 -5.46
N LEU A 64 1.14 8.43 -6.49
CA LEU A 64 0.89 7.18 -7.22
C LEU A 64 1.13 5.96 -6.34
N VAL A 65 2.22 5.92 -5.57
CA VAL A 65 2.51 4.83 -4.63
C VAL A 65 1.38 4.69 -3.61
N THR A 66 0.94 5.82 -3.03
CA THR A 66 -0.14 5.81 -2.04
C THR A 66 -1.47 5.41 -2.65
N ARG A 67 -1.82 5.92 -3.83
CA ARG A 67 -3.08 5.58 -4.52
C ARG A 67 -3.12 4.13 -4.98
N THR A 68 -1.99 3.58 -5.42
CA THR A 68 -1.89 2.16 -5.81
C THR A 68 -1.99 1.25 -4.57
N PHE A 69 -1.45 1.66 -3.44
CA PHE A 69 -1.49 0.88 -2.20
C PHE A 69 -2.84 0.99 -1.47
N LEU A 70 -3.35 2.23 -1.39
CA LEU A 70 -4.55 2.61 -0.67
C LEU A 70 -5.40 3.53 -1.58
N PRO A 71 -6.18 2.95 -2.51
CA PRO A 71 -6.99 3.73 -3.46
C PRO A 71 -8.09 4.55 -2.78
N GLU A 72 -8.47 4.20 -1.55
CA GLU A 72 -9.41 4.96 -0.71
C GLU A 72 -8.76 6.11 0.06
N SER A 73 -7.45 6.30 -0.08
CA SER A 73 -6.77 7.44 0.53
C SER A 73 -7.31 8.75 -0.06
N HIS A 74 -7.67 9.68 0.81
CA HIS A 74 -8.01 11.05 0.43
C HIS A 74 -6.78 11.91 0.10
N MET A 75 -5.61 11.29 -0.10
CA MET A 75 -4.39 12.03 -0.29
C MET A 75 -4.25 12.57 -1.72
N ASP A 76 -4.38 13.88 -1.86
CA ASP A 76 -4.18 14.60 -3.12
C ASP A 76 -2.72 15.02 -3.36
N LEU A 77 -2.39 15.38 -4.60
CA LEU A 77 -1.06 15.87 -5.01
C LEU A 77 -0.55 17.04 -4.14
N SER A 78 -1.44 17.96 -3.75
CA SER A 78 -1.08 19.10 -2.88
C SER A 78 -0.65 18.65 -1.48
N MET A 79 -1.30 17.62 -0.93
CA MET A 79 -0.94 17.04 0.37
C MET A 79 0.39 16.29 0.29
N CYS A 80 0.60 15.50 -0.77
CA CYS A 80 1.89 14.86 -1.03
C CYS A 80 3.04 15.88 -1.12
N ARG A 81 2.81 16.99 -1.82
CA ARG A 81 3.80 18.07 -1.96
C ARG A 81 4.12 18.73 -0.62
N ALA A 82 3.11 18.99 0.22
CA ALA A 82 3.32 19.53 1.55
C ALA A 82 4.07 18.56 2.46
N HIS A 83 3.72 17.26 2.40
CA HIS A 83 4.35 16.20 3.16
C HIS A 83 5.84 16.05 2.84
N LEU A 84 6.21 16.07 1.55
CA LEU A 84 7.60 15.98 1.13
C LEU A 84 8.43 17.22 1.49
N ARG A 85 7.81 18.40 1.61
CA ARG A 85 8.52 19.60 2.06
C ARG A 85 9.05 19.43 3.49
N GLY A 86 8.35 18.67 4.34
CA GLY A 86 8.78 18.33 5.69
C GLY A 86 9.70 17.12 5.78
N ASN A 87 9.68 16.22 4.78
CA ASN A 87 10.29 14.90 4.86
C ASN A 87 11.32 14.64 3.74
N ARG A 88 12.52 15.21 3.88
CA ARG A 88 13.61 15.05 2.89
C ARG A 88 14.11 13.61 2.74
N SER A 89 14.04 12.80 3.79
CA SER A 89 14.40 11.38 3.73
C SER A 89 13.48 10.62 2.78
N LEU A 90 12.17 10.83 2.89
CA LEU A 90 11.17 10.24 1.99
C LEU A 90 11.39 10.68 0.54
N PHE A 91 11.73 11.95 0.32
CA PHE A 91 12.07 12.47 -1.00
C PHE A 91 13.21 11.66 -1.64
N SER A 92 14.32 11.45 -0.91
CA SER A 92 15.43 10.65 -1.42
C SER A 92 15.04 9.19 -1.64
N ALA A 93 14.24 8.62 -0.73
CA ALA A 93 13.79 7.24 -0.83
C ALA A 93 12.90 7.02 -2.07
N LEU A 94 11.97 7.93 -2.34
CA LEU A 94 11.10 7.89 -3.53
C LEU A 94 11.92 7.90 -4.82
N ARG A 95 12.95 8.76 -4.87
CA ARG A 95 13.86 8.84 -6.01
C ARG A 95 14.63 7.53 -6.21
N THR A 96 15.19 6.98 -5.13
CA THR A 96 15.88 5.68 -5.18
C THR A 96 14.93 4.57 -5.63
N ALA A 97 13.72 4.51 -5.09
CA ALA A 97 12.71 3.52 -5.43
C ALA A 97 12.28 3.60 -6.89
N TYR A 98 12.17 4.81 -7.44
CA TYR A 98 11.90 5.01 -8.86
C TYR A 98 13.05 4.50 -9.74
N ILE A 99 14.31 4.79 -9.40
CA ILE A 99 15.47 4.30 -10.16
C ILE A 99 15.61 2.78 -10.06
N SER A 100 15.35 2.19 -8.89
CA SER A 100 15.49 0.76 -8.64
C SER A 100 14.22 -0.05 -8.92
N HIS A 101 13.13 0.59 -9.33
CA HIS A 101 11.78 0.02 -9.48
C HIS A 101 11.29 -0.77 -8.24
N ASN A 102 11.69 -0.33 -7.04
CA ASN A 102 11.38 -1.01 -5.77
C ASN A 102 10.55 -0.10 -4.86
N PHE A 103 9.27 0.04 -5.19
CA PHE A 103 8.32 0.88 -4.45
C PHE A 103 7.78 0.20 -3.19
N ALA A 104 7.72 -1.13 -3.17
CA ALA A 104 7.31 -1.91 -2.01
C ALA A 104 8.12 -1.55 -0.75
N SER A 105 9.42 -1.31 -0.91
CA SER A 105 10.30 -0.90 0.21
C SER A 105 9.92 0.46 0.81
N LEU A 106 9.24 1.33 0.06
CA LEU A 106 8.78 2.63 0.55
C LEU A 106 7.68 2.47 1.59
N LEU A 107 6.84 1.43 1.51
CA LEU A 107 5.72 1.23 2.43
C LEU A 107 6.18 1.09 3.89
N PHE A 108 7.45 0.72 4.09
CA PHE A 108 8.08 0.54 5.40
C PHE A 108 8.90 1.77 5.84
N HIS A 109 8.97 2.81 5.01
CA HIS A 109 9.74 3.99 5.33
C HIS A 109 9.02 4.79 6.43
N ASP A 110 9.76 5.19 7.48
CA ASP A 110 9.19 5.84 8.68
C ASP A 110 8.40 7.13 8.36
N ALA A 111 8.87 7.87 7.36
CA ALA A 111 8.24 9.11 6.89
C ALA A 111 7.06 8.90 5.93
N MET A 112 6.62 7.67 5.65
CA MET A 112 5.39 7.42 4.91
C MET A 112 4.17 8.03 5.63
N PRO A 113 3.09 8.34 4.89
CA PRO A 113 1.82 8.76 5.48
C PRO A 113 1.32 7.72 6.49
N ASP A 114 0.70 8.18 7.57
CA ASP A 114 0.25 7.31 8.65
C ASP A 114 -0.75 6.25 8.15
N ASP A 115 -1.67 6.61 7.25
CA ASP A 115 -2.60 5.66 6.63
C ASP A 115 -1.89 4.51 5.92
N VAL A 116 -0.78 4.81 5.25
CA VAL A 116 0.04 3.79 4.58
C VAL A 116 0.74 2.93 5.62
N LYS A 117 1.30 3.51 6.67
CA LYS A 117 2.00 2.79 7.74
C LYS A 117 1.07 1.86 8.52
N GLU A 118 -0.16 2.29 8.79
CA GLU A 118 -1.16 1.48 9.50
C GLU A 118 -1.64 0.29 8.68
N ARG A 119 -1.68 0.42 7.35
CA ARG A 119 -2.17 -0.60 6.42
C ARG A 119 -1.03 -1.41 5.80
N ALA A 120 0.20 -0.94 5.90
CA ALA A 120 1.39 -1.61 5.41
C ALA A 120 1.46 -3.04 5.98
N PRO A 121 1.78 -4.03 5.15
CA PRO A 121 1.90 -5.41 5.58
C PRO A 121 3.06 -5.51 6.54
N LYS A 122 2.80 -5.53 7.85
CA LYS A 122 3.82 -5.50 8.91
C LYS A 122 5.01 -6.38 8.54
N GLN A 123 6.14 -5.77 8.22
CA GLN A 123 7.36 -6.48 7.86
C GLN A 123 7.74 -7.36 9.05
N GLY A 124 7.41 -8.65 8.99
CA GLY A 124 7.79 -9.62 9.99
C GLY A 124 7.40 -9.31 11.44
N GLN A 125 6.12 -9.09 11.77
CA GLN A 125 5.66 -9.38 13.15
C GLN A 125 5.30 -10.87 13.29
N ASN A 126 6.26 -11.72 12.95
CA ASN A 126 6.33 -13.11 13.35
C ASN A 126 7.61 -13.14 14.20
N THR A 127 7.58 -13.00 15.51
CA THR A 127 7.05 -14.01 16.43
C THR A 127 7.18 -13.48 17.85
N THR A 128 6.09 -13.43 18.61
CA THR A 128 6.14 -13.88 20.00
C THR A 128 4.83 -14.59 20.28
N LEU A 129 4.74 -15.80 19.73
CA LEU A 129 3.96 -16.85 20.37
C LEU A 129 4.68 -17.12 21.70
N SER A 130 4.32 -16.41 22.77
CA SER A 130 4.65 -16.85 24.12
C SER A 130 3.74 -18.02 24.45
N THR A 131 4.10 -19.18 23.90
CA THR A 131 3.70 -20.48 24.44
C THR A 131 4.30 -20.58 25.84
N SER A 132 3.53 -20.22 26.87
CA SER A 132 3.74 -20.80 28.19
C SER A 132 2.81 -22.01 28.32
N GLY A 133 3.18 -23.08 27.63
CA GLY A 133 2.69 -24.42 27.92
C GLY A 133 3.35 -24.89 29.22
N GLY A 134 2.63 -24.79 30.33
CA GLY A 134 2.96 -25.44 31.59
C GLY A 134 2.00 -26.60 31.86
N LEU A 135 1.98 -27.61 30.98
CA LEU A 135 1.36 -28.91 31.24
C LEU A 135 2.46 -29.96 31.34
N GLN A 136 3.12 -30.03 32.49
CA GLN A 136 3.75 -31.23 33.04
C GLN A 136 3.74 -31.10 34.57
N ASP A 137 2.84 -31.82 35.23
CA ASP A 137 3.27 -32.79 36.24
C ASP A 137 2.12 -33.76 36.52
N LEU A 138 2.22 -34.92 35.90
CA LEU A 138 1.64 -36.16 36.38
C LEU A 138 2.87 -36.98 36.81
N GLN A 139 3.20 -37.06 38.10
CA GLN A 139 3.35 -38.32 38.86
C GLN A 139 4.03 -38.15 40.24
N HIS A 140 3.41 -38.81 41.22
CA HIS A 140 3.96 -39.38 42.46
C HIS A 140 4.18 -38.42 43.66
N SER A 141 3.24 -38.46 44.62
CA SER A 141 3.35 -39.33 45.82
C SER A 141 2.07 -39.36 46.64
#